data_AF-A0A061JHM8-F1
#
_entry.id   AF-A0A061JHM8-F1
#
_cell.length_a   1.000
_cell.length_b   1.000
_cell.length_c   1.000
_cell.angle_alpha   90.00
_cell.angle_beta   90.00
_cell.angle_gamma   90.00
#
_symmetry.space_group_name_H-M   'P 1'
#
loop_
_entity.id
_entity.type
_entity.pdbx_description
1 polymer ?
#
loop_
_entity_poly.entity_id
_entity_poly.type
_entity_poly.pdbx_seq_one_letter_code
_entity_poly.pdbx_strand_id
1 'polypeptide(L)'
;MLGLAKEKARNHGLDITYLNVDMRNFNLNKKFDLLTMAGNSFQALLTEKDQFRCLSSITIHMHDKSLFIMNTRNTTDDEMRDAPRFEHWHDFIDDKNQLVKVYGMQVFDPKTNIVKYTTKRSWQSFETLTKIELKFTNLTNLSKILRQSGLEI
;
A
#
# COMPACT_ATOMS: atom_id res chain seq x y z
N MET A 1 5.28 12.32 3.79
CA MET A 1 5.82 11.37 2.78
C MET A 1 6.51 12.10 1.63
N LEU A 2 5.80 12.82 0.77
CA LEU A 2 6.39 13.41 -0.46
C LEU A 2 7.55 14.40 -0.21
N GLY A 3 7.40 15.29 0.78
CA GLY A 3 8.45 16.25 1.14
C GLY A 3 9.77 15.56 1.55
N LEU A 4 9.68 14.57 2.44
CA LEU A 4 10.83 13.77 2.87
C LEU A 4 11.48 13.00 1.69
N ALA A 5 10.68 12.49 0.76
CA ALA A 5 11.23 11.81 -0.43
C ALA A 5 12.01 12.78 -1.33
N LYS A 6 11.44 13.97 -1.61
CA LYS A 6 12.10 15.04 -2.37
C LYS A 6 13.40 15.52 -1.71
N GLU A 7 13.41 15.62 -0.39
CA GLU A 7 14.60 15.97 0.38
C GLU A 7 15.68 14.90 0.25
N LYS A 8 15.34 13.62 0.47
CA LYS A 8 16.29 12.51 0.31
C LYS A 8 16.88 12.44 -1.10
N ALA A 9 16.06 12.61 -2.14
CA ALA A 9 16.54 12.64 -3.52
C ALA A 9 17.53 13.79 -3.77
N ARG A 10 17.20 15.02 -3.33
CA ARG A 10 18.10 16.18 -3.43
C ARG A 10 19.43 15.94 -2.72
N ASN A 11 19.39 15.40 -1.50
CA ASN A 11 20.60 15.12 -0.71
C ASN A 11 21.52 14.08 -1.37
N HIS A 12 21.00 13.25 -2.29
CA HIS A 12 21.77 12.27 -3.05
C HIS A 12 21.97 12.64 -4.52
N GLY A 13 21.59 13.85 -4.94
CA GLY A 13 21.71 14.29 -6.34
C GLY A 13 20.87 13.48 -7.34
N LEU A 14 19.78 12.84 -6.89
CA LEU A 14 18.91 12.03 -7.74
C LEU A 14 17.87 12.91 -8.44
N ASP A 15 17.81 12.82 -9.77
CA ASP A 15 16.78 13.46 -10.56
C ASP A 15 15.50 12.59 -10.60
N ILE A 16 14.55 12.92 -9.72
CA ILE A 16 13.27 12.21 -9.60
C ILE A 16 12.12 13.21 -9.72
N THR A 17 11.23 12.96 -10.68
CA THR A 17 9.98 13.70 -10.80
C THR A 17 8.96 13.18 -9.79
N TYR A 18 8.53 14.05 -8.88
CA TYR A 18 7.58 13.73 -7.82
C TYR A 18 6.23 14.39 -8.07
N LEU A 19 5.17 13.58 -8.08
CA LEU A 19 3.79 14.02 -8.31
C LEU A 19 2.95 13.82 -7.05
N ASN A 20 2.04 14.76 -6.78
CA ASN A 20 1.00 14.62 -5.77
C ASN A 20 -0.34 14.44 -6.46
N VAL A 21 -0.69 13.18 -6.77
CA VAL A 21 -1.87 12.82 -7.55
C VAL A 21 -2.56 11.60 -6.94
N ASP A 22 -3.84 11.42 -7.26
CA ASP A 22 -4.63 10.25 -6.87
C ASP A 22 -4.41 9.12 -7.88
N MET A 23 -3.90 7.98 -7.42
CA MET A 23 -3.62 6.82 -8.29
C MET A 23 -4.85 6.23 -8.98
N ARG A 24 -6.06 6.56 -8.51
CA ARG A 24 -7.33 6.15 -9.13
C ARG A 24 -7.68 6.98 -10.35
N ASN A 25 -7.04 8.13 -10.54
CA ASN A 25 -7.36 9.05 -11.61
C ASN A 25 -6.22 10.03 -11.87
N PHE A 26 -5.26 9.63 -12.70
CA PHE A 26 -4.25 10.53 -13.21
C PHE A 26 -3.96 10.23 -14.68
N ASN A 27 -3.52 11.24 -15.43
CA ASN A 27 -3.05 11.06 -16.80
C ASN A 27 -1.84 11.98 -17.01
N LEU A 28 -0.69 11.37 -17.31
CA LEU A 28 0.58 12.05 -17.53
C LEU A 28 0.85 12.31 -19.01
N ASN A 29 -0.04 11.87 -19.90
CA ASN A 29 0.16 11.88 -21.36
C ASN A 29 1.52 11.28 -21.76
N LYS A 30 1.95 10.25 -21.04
CA LYS A 30 3.25 9.59 -21.20
C LYS A 30 3.07 8.08 -21.04
N LYS A 31 3.90 7.32 -21.76
CA LYS A 31 4.00 5.86 -21.62
C LYS A 31 5.32 5.48 -20.94
N PHE A 32 5.34 4.37 -20.23
CA PHE A 32 6.51 3.89 -19.48
C PHE A 32 6.82 2.44 -19.79
N ASP A 33 8.10 2.09 -19.93
CA ASP A 33 8.55 0.70 -20.11
C ASP A 33 8.31 -0.15 -18.86
N LEU A 34 8.39 0.47 -17.68
CA LEU A 34 8.19 -0.19 -16.39
C LEU A 34 7.36 0.68 -15.45
N LEU A 35 6.30 0.08 -14.91
CA LEU A 35 5.47 0.65 -13.86
C LEU A 35 5.58 -0.25 -12.63
N THR A 36 5.77 0.35 -11.46
CA THR A 36 5.87 -0.41 -10.20
C THR A 36 4.91 0.13 -9.16
N MET A 37 4.32 -0.77 -8.38
CA MET A 37 3.53 -0.45 -7.20
C MET A 37 4.04 -1.29 -6.02
N ALA A 38 4.77 -0.63 -5.13
CA ALA A 38 5.39 -1.28 -4.00
C ALA A 38 4.58 -1.13 -2.70
N GLY A 39 4.98 -1.88 -1.67
CA GLY A 39 4.52 -1.67 -0.29
C GLY A 39 3.05 -2.05 -0.06
N ASN A 40 2.51 -2.99 -0.85
CA ASN A 40 1.11 -3.42 -0.78
C ASN A 40 0.11 -2.27 -0.97
N SER A 41 0.50 -1.22 -1.69
CA SER A 41 -0.31 -0.01 -1.87
C SER A 41 -1.68 -0.29 -2.51
N PHE A 42 -1.78 -1.35 -3.34
CA PHE A 42 -3.03 -1.78 -3.94
C PHE A 42 -4.14 -2.07 -2.90
N GLN A 43 -3.76 -2.57 -1.72
CA GLN A 43 -4.71 -2.88 -0.65
C GLN A 43 -5.33 -1.63 -0.01
N ALA A 44 -4.73 -0.44 -0.19
CA ALA A 44 -5.32 0.82 0.27
C ALA A 44 -6.55 1.24 -0.55
N LEU A 45 -6.80 0.59 -1.69
CA LEU A 45 -7.99 0.78 -2.51
C LEU A 45 -9.13 -0.08 -1.94
N LEU A 46 -9.98 0.54 -1.12
CA LEU A 46 -10.97 -0.15 -0.29
C LEU A 46 -12.19 -0.72 -1.05
N THR A 47 -12.27 -0.49 -2.36
CA THR A 47 -13.36 -1.00 -3.19
C THR A 47 -12.82 -1.60 -4.49
N GLU A 48 -13.53 -2.59 -5.04
CA GLU A 48 -13.18 -3.14 -6.35
C GLU A 48 -13.26 -2.07 -7.45
N LYS A 49 -14.19 -1.12 -7.33
CA LYS A 49 -14.27 0.02 -8.26
C LYS A 49 -13.01 0.87 -8.24
N ASP A 50 -12.46 1.16 -7.06
CA ASP A 50 -11.23 1.95 -6.95
C ASP A 50 -9.99 1.16 -7.38
N GLN A 51 -9.95 -0.15 -7.13
CA GLN A 51 -8.94 -1.06 -7.67
C GLN A 51 -8.94 -1.06 -9.21
N PHE A 52 -10.12 -1.18 -9.82
CA PHE A 52 -10.28 -1.14 -11.28
C PHE A 52 -9.84 0.21 -11.86
N ARG A 53 -10.25 1.31 -11.23
CA ARG A 53 -9.85 2.67 -11.65
C ARG A 53 -8.35 2.86 -11.58
N CYS A 54 -7.69 2.36 -10.54
CA CYS A 54 -6.24 2.42 -10.43
C CYS A 54 -5.55 1.62 -11.53
N LEU A 55 -5.97 0.37 -11.76
CA LEU A 55 -5.40 -0.46 -12.83
C LEU A 55 -5.65 0.13 -14.21
N SER A 56 -6.84 0.68 -14.46
CA SER A 56 -7.15 1.41 -15.70
C SER A 56 -6.26 2.65 -15.85
N SER A 57 -6.04 3.38 -14.76
CA SER A 57 -5.12 4.52 -14.75
C SER A 57 -3.69 4.07 -15.06
N ILE A 58 -3.27 2.87 -14.65
CA ILE A 58 -1.94 2.32 -14.98
C ILE A 58 -1.88 1.91 -16.46
N THR A 59 -2.88 1.20 -16.97
CA THR A 59 -2.86 0.68 -18.36
C THR A 59 -2.89 1.77 -19.41
N ILE A 60 -3.53 2.92 -19.16
CA ILE A 60 -3.43 4.07 -20.08
C ILE A 60 -2.01 4.66 -20.17
N HIS A 61 -1.09 4.32 -19.26
CA HIS A 61 0.32 4.72 -19.32
C HIS A 61 1.23 3.59 -19.82
N MET A 62 0.66 2.50 -20.34
CA MET A 62 1.40 1.37 -20.92
C MET A 62 1.38 1.40 -22.45
N HIS A 63 2.44 0.85 -23.04
CA HIS A 63 2.54 0.41 -24.44
C HIS A 63 2.71 -1.12 -24.47
N ASP A 64 2.73 -1.72 -25.66
CA ASP A 64 2.71 -3.19 -25.85
C ASP A 64 3.89 -3.95 -25.23
N LYS A 65 4.96 -3.25 -24.83
CA LYS A 65 6.16 -3.83 -24.20
C LYS A 65 6.33 -3.41 -22.74
N SER A 66 5.37 -2.66 -22.19
CA SER A 66 5.43 -2.21 -20.80
C SER A 66 5.26 -3.39 -19.85
N LEU A 67 5.99 -3.35 -18.74
CA LEU A 67 5.79 -4.26 -17.62
C LEU A 67 5.17 -3.51 -16.44
N PHE A 68 4.19 -4.14 -15.79
CA PHE A 68 3.65 -3.67 -14.52
C PHE A 68 3.96 -4.68 -13.42
N ILE A 69 4.69 -4.24 -12.39
CA ILE A 69 5.05 -5.07 -11.24
C ILE A 69 4.38 -4.51 -10.00
N MET A 70 3.62 -5.34 -9.29
CA MET A 70 3.08 -4.99 -7.98
C MET A 70 3.23 -6.12 -6.99
N ASN A 71 3.32 -5.76 -5.71
CA ASN A 71 3.15 -6.71 -4.62
C ASN A 71 1.83 -6.46 -3.88
N THR A 72 1.17 -7.55 -3.50
CA THR A 72 -0.03 -7.57 -2.65
C THR A 72 0.07 -8.73 -1.67
N ARG A 73 -0.72 -8.69 -0.60
CA ARG A 73 -0.81 -9.79 0.36
C ARG A 73 -1.98 -10.71 0.03
N ASN A 74 -1.77 -12.00 0.30
CA ASN A 74 -2.78 -13.04 0.12
C ASN A 74 -3.78 -13.05 1.28
N THR A 75 -4.98 -13.56 1.00
CA THR A 75 -5.99 -13.88 2.01
C THR A 75 -5.59 -15.16 2.75
N THR A 76 -4.87 -15.02 3.86
CA THR A 76 -4.49 -16.12 4.76
C THR A 76 -5.19 -16.00 6.10
N ASP A 77 -5.33 -17.09 6.84
CA ASP A 77 -5.98 -17.09 8.16
C ASP A 77 -5.36 -16.08 9.14
N ASP A 78 -4.02 -15.94 9.15
CA ASP A 78 -3.33 -14.97 10.02
C ASP A 78 -3.59 -13.51 9.61
N GLU A 79 -3.70 -13.23 8.32
CA GLU A 79 -4.05 -11.90 7.84
C GLU A 79 -5.52 -11.56 8.10
N MET A 80 -6.39 -12.57 8.13
CA MET A 80 -7.84 -12.45 8.29
C MET A 80 -8.33 -12.76 9.72
N ARG A 81 -7.43 -12.80 10.72
CA ARG A 81 -7.82 -13.02 12.12
C ARG A 81 -8.25 -11.74 12.82
N ASP A 82 -9.09 -11.91 13.83
CA ASP A 82 -9.39 -10.87 14.81
C ASP A 82 -8.40 -10.90 15.98
N ALA A 83 -7.77 -9.76 16.25
CA ALA A 83 -6.94 -9.52 17.41
C ALA A 83 -7.33 -8.15 18.02
N PRO A 84 -8.44 -8.07 18.77
CA PRO A 84 -9.04 -6.81 19.23
C PRO A 84 -8.31 -6.20 20.43
N ARG A 85 -7.14 -6.74 20.81
CA ARG A 85 -6.27 -6.22 21.86
C ARG A 85 -4.88 -5.96 21.28
N PHE A 86 -4.16 -5.02 21.87
CA PHE A 86 -2.79 -4.74 21.46
C PHE A 86 -1.88 -5.93 21.80
N GLU A 87 -1.34 -6.54 20.76
CA GLU A 87 -0.29 -7.54 20.82
C GLU A 87 1.04 -6.85 20.56
N HIS A 88 2.10 -7.26 21.26
CA HIS A 88 3.45 -6.83 20.91
C HIS A 88 3.84 -7.46 19.57
N TRP A 89 4.32 -6.65 18.64
CA TRP A 89 4.75 -7.11 17.32
C TRP A 89 6.26 -7.17 17.22
N HIS A 90 6.94 -6.06 17.51
CA HIS A 90 8.39 -5.97 17.51
C HIS A 90 8.85 -4.66 18.19
N ASP A 91 10.16 -4.54 18.35
CA ASP A 91 10.82 -3.31 18.80
C ASP A 91 11.72 -2.76 17.69
N PHE A 92 12.02 -1.46 17.72
CA PHE A 92 13.09 -0.87 16.92
C PHE A 92 13.73 0.32 17.65
N ILE A 93 14.92 0.73 17.19
CA ILE A 93 15.59 1.94 17.65
C ILE A 93 15.36 3.05 16.61
N ASP A 94 14.88 4.20 17.04
CA ASP A 94 14.66 5.34 16.15
C ASP A 94 15.94 6.13 15.84
N ASP A 95 15.80 7.19 15.04
CA ASP A 95 16.91 8.06 14.62
C ASP A 95 17.54 8.86 15.78
N LYS A 96 16.86 8.92 16.93
CA LYS A 96 17.35 9.57 18.17
C LYS A 96 17.85 8.55 19.19
N ASN A 97 18.10 7.31 18.75
CA ASN A 97 18.57 6.21 19.57
C ASN A 97 17.62 5.84 20.73
N GLN A 98 16.32 6.07 20.57
CA GLN A 98 15.30 5.69 21.55
C GLN A 98 14.69 4.33 21.21
N LEU A 99 14.49 3.49 22.22
CA LEU A 99 13.76 2.23 22.06
C LEU A 99 12.27 2.53 21.85
N VAL A 100 11.72 1.99 20.76
CA VAL A 100 10.31 2.10 20.40
C VAL A 100 9.70 0.70 20.39
N LYS A 101 8.68 0.50 21.23
CA LYS A 101 7.90 -0.74 21.25
C LYS A 101 6.69 -0.61 20.34
N VAL A 102 6.52 -1.56 19.44
CA VAL A 102 5.42 -1.57 18.48
C VAL A 102 4.40 -2.63 18.88
N TYR A 103 3.16 -2.18 19.03
CA TYR A 103 2.02 -3.03 19.27
C TYR A 103 1.03 -2.88 18.13
N GLY A 104 0.27 -3.94 17.86
CA GLY A 104 -0.81 -3.86 16.90
C GLY A 104 -2.07 -4.57 17.36
N MET A 105 -3.17 -4.08 16.81
CA MET A 105 -4.51 -4.62 16.95
C MET A 105 -5.07 -4.75 15.53
N GLN A 106 -5.77 -5.84 15.24
CA GLN A 106 -6.41 -6.04 13.95
C GLN A 106 -7.85 -6.52 14.11
N VAL A 107 -8.72 -6.02 13.24
CA VAL A 107 -10.13 -6.42 13.19
C VAL A 107 -10.49 -6.67 11.73
N PHE A 108 -11.00 -7.86 11.44
CA PHE A 108 -11.36 -8.29 10.10
C PHE A 108 -12.88 -8.15 9.88
N ASP A 109 -13.27 -7.54 8.76
CA ASP A 109 -14.65 -7.52 8.30
C ASP A 109 -14.85 -8.51 7.14
N PRO A 110 -15.51 -9.66 7.38
CA PRO A 110 -15.73 -10.68 6.36
C PRO A 110 -16.69 -10.24 5.25
N LYS A 111 -17.53 -9.21 5.46
CA LYS A 111 -18.45 -8.73 4.43
C LYS A 111 -17.72 -7.93 3.36
N THR A 112 -16.71 -7.16 3.75
CA THR A 112 -15.97 -6.25 2.85
C THR A 112 -14.60 -6.80 2.45
N ASN A 113 -14.12 -7.83 3.16
CA ASN A 113 -12.74 -8.32 3.12
C ASN A 113 -11.73 -7.21 3.46
N ILE A 114 -12.07 -6.36 4.42
CA ILE A 114 -11.20 -5.29 4.90
C ILE A 114 -10.66 -5.67 6.27
N VAL A 115 -9.35 -5.54 6.43
CA VAL A 115 -8.70 -5.63 7.74
C VAL A 115 -8.33 -4.23 8.19
N LYS A 116 -8.77 -3.86 9.40
CA LYS A 116 -8.42 -2.62 10.05
C LYS A 116 -7.29 -2.87 11.02
N TYR A 117 -6.14 -2.25 10.79
CA TYR A 117 -5.01 -2.29 11.71
C TYR A 117 -4.95 -1.00 12.51
N THR A 118 -4.74 -1.13 13.82
CA THR A 118 -4.33 -0.04 14.68
C THR A 118 -2.93 -0.36 15.21
N THR A 119 -1.95 0.46 14.83
CA THR A 119 -0.57 0.33 15.32
C THR A 119 -0.34 1.36 16.40
N LYS A 120 0.15 0.90 17.55
CA LYS A 120 0.64 1.74 18.63
C LYS A 120 2.15 1.70 18.68
N ARG A 121 2.79 2.86 18.64
CA ARG A 121 4.24 2.99 18.86
C ARG A 121 4.45 3.69 20.19
N SER A 122 5.19 3.06 21.10
CA SER A 122 5.38 3.51 22.47
C SER A 122 6.86 3.81 22.70
N TRP A 123 7.16 5.10 22.94
CA TRP A 123 8.45 5.59 23.43
C TRP A 123 8.37 5.71 24.97
N GLN A 124 9.51 5.99 25.61
CA GLN A 124 9.54 6.18 27.07
C GLN A 124 8.64 7.33 27.56
N SER A 125 8.48 8.39 26.77
CA SER A 125 7.77 9.61 27.19
C SER A 125 6.44 9.86 26.49
N PHE A 126 6.15 9.16 25.39
CA PHE A 126 4.91 9.35 24.63
C PHE A 126 4.53 8.13 23.80
N GLU A 127 3.28 8.11 23.34
CA GLU A 127 2.78 7.10 22.42
C GLU A 127 2.14 7.76 21.20
N THR A 128 2.14 7.03 20.08
CA THR A 128 1.35 7.39 18.89
C THR A 128 0.48 6.24 18.46
N LEU A 129 -0.67 6.57 17.86
CA LEU A 129 -1.61 5.62 17.29
C LEU A 129 -1.82 5.95 15.81
N THR A 130 -1.70 4.94 14.96
CA THR A 130 -2.01 5.03 13.54
C THR A 130 -3.03 3.97 13.17
N LYS A 131 -4.03 4.33 12.37
CA LYS A 131 -5.06 3.41 11.88
C LYS A 131 -4.97 3.33 10.37
N ILE A 132 -5.02 2.12 9.83
CA ILE A 132 -5.12 1.86 8.40
C ILE A 132 -6.19 0.81 8.13
N GLU A 133 -6.79 0.88 6.96
CA GLU A 133 -7.75 -0.10 6.46
C GLU A 133 -7.19 -0.64 5.15
N LEU A 134 -7.22 -1.96 4.99
CA LEU A 134 -6.64 -2.63 3.85
C LEU A 134 -7.63 -3.67 3.32
N LYS A 135 -8.02 -3.53 2.06
CA LYS A 135 -8.81 -4.53 1.35
C LYS A 135 -7.91 -5.66 0.89
N PHE A 136 -8.25 -6.88 1.27
CA PHE A 136 -7.63 -8.08 0.72
C PHE A 136 -8.45 -8.57 -0.46
N THR A 137 -7.78 -8.79 -1.58
CA THR A 137 -8.37 -9.30 -2.82
C THR A 137 -7.75 -10.66 -3.10
N ASN A 138 -8.55 -11.72 -3.03
CA ASN A 138 -8.08 -13.07 -3.36
C ASN A 138 -7.66 -13.18 -4.84
N LEU A 139 -6.88 -14.22 -5.17
CA LEU A 139 -6.32 -14.40 -6.51
C LEU A 139 -7.38 -14.45 -7.61
N THR A 140 -8.53 -15.06 -7.35
CA THR A 140 -9.63 -15.16 -8.33
C THR A 140 -10.18 -13.78 -8.69
N ASN A 141 -10.49 -12.95 -7.70
CA ASN A 141 -11.01 -11.60 -7.93
C ASN A 141 -9.93 -10.68 -8.51
N LEU A 142 -8.68 -10.84 -8.07
CA LEU A 142 -7.54 -10.10 -8.61
C LEU A 142 -7.33 -10.41 -10.09
N SER A 143 -7.36 -11.69 -10.47
CA SER A 143 -7.22 -12.12 -11.88
C SER A 143 -8.35 -11.54 -12.74
N LYS A 144 -9.59 -11.53 -12.21
CA LYS A 144 -10.75 -10.94 -12.91
C LYS A 144 -10.55 -9.44 -13.16
N ILE A 145 -10.15 -8.67 -12.15
CA ILE A 145 -10.03 -7.22 -12.28
C ILE A 145 -8.82 -6.80 -13.12
N LEU A 146 -7.74 -7.57 -13.10
CA LEU A 146 -6.59 -7.39 -14.00
C LEU A 146 -7.03 -7.55 -15.45
N ARG A 147 -7.70 -8.65 -15.79
CA ARG A 147 -8.23 -8.90 -17.16
C ARG A 147 -9.19 -7.81 -17.61
N GLN A 148 -10.10 -7.37 -16.74
CA GLN A 148 -11.02 -6.27 -17.04
C GLN A 148 -10.29 -4.95 -17.34
N SER A 149 -9.10 -4.76 -16.76
CA SER A 149 -8.28 -3.56 -16.95
C SER A 149 -7.33 -3.66 -18.15
N GLY A 150 -7.34 -4.79 -18.88
CA GLY A 150 -6.43 -5.06 -20.00
C GLY A 150 -5.05 -5.60 -19.57
N LEU A 151 -4.95 -6.18 -18.38
CA LEU A 151 -3.74 -6.81 -17.86
C LEU A 151 -3.90 -8.33 -17.78
N GLU A 152 -2.81 -9.04 -18.03
CA GLU A 152 -2.69 -10.48 -17.89
C GLU A 152 -1.46 -10.83 -17.04
N ILE A 153 -1.53 -11.97 -16.34
CA ILE A 153 -0.44 -12.52 -15.49
C ILE A 153 0.22 -13.65 -16.27
#